data_AF-A0A1T3MUE3-F1
#
_entry.id   AF-A0A1T3MUE3-F1
#
_cell.length_a   1.000
_cell.length_b   1.000
_cell.length_c   1.000
_cell.angle_alpha   90.00
_cell.angle_beta   90.00
_cell.angle_gamma   90.00
#
_symmetry.space_group_name_H-M   'P 1'
#
loop_
_entity.id
_entity.type
_entity.pdbx_description
1 polymer ?
#
loop_
_entity_poly.entity_id
_entity_poly.type
_entity_poly.pdbx_seq_one_letter_code
_entity_poly.pdbx_strand_id
1 'polypeptide(L)'
;MIWRKILWNIIAALVLFPIVGIGRHWVNIITGNYEYYNIHYTLREYLRLLLHGQVYFSIFWLMIVLLPFQLIKDYRLRINKKLSFLYKILIFAAIVSLIVLIAGSFFVNLWATPWWNNFLYLVVAIGLSVIFTPFLYLTIDRHVEKKTINKVLSEDINEKHVLYIFAFIIIAIIILFHSS
;
A
#
# COMPACT_ATOMS: atom_id res chain seq x y z
N MET A 1 10.42 16.44 10.27
CA MET A 1 9.34 15.49 9.91
C MET A 1 9.27 15.23 8.41
N ILE A 2 9.38 16.27 7.57
CA ILE A 2 9.35 16.13 6.10
C ILE A 2 10.48 15.24 5.56
N TRP A 3 11.71 15.41 6.06
CA TRP A 3 12.87 14.59 5.66
C TRP A 3 12.69 13.09 5.90
N ARG A 4 12.06 12.73 7.03
CA ARG A 4 11.75 11.32 7.33
C ARG A 4 10.76 10.74 6.31
N LYS A 5 9.74 11.51 5.92
CA LYS A 5 8.77 11.08 4.90
C LYS A 5 9.45 10.87 3.56
N ILE A 6 10.26 11.84 3.14
CA ILE A 6 11.02 11.79 1.88
C ILE A 6 11.92 10.56 1.88
N LEU A 7 12.76 10.38 2.91
CA LEU A 7 13.68 9.25 3.02
C LEU A 7 12.97 7.90 2.95
N TRP A 8 11.94 7.68 3.76
CA TRP A 8 11.25 6.39 3.78
C TRP A 8 10.39 6.13 2.55
N ASN A 9 9.87 7.17 1.88
CA ASN A 9 9.24 7.01 0.57
C ASN A 9 10.27 6.61 -0.50
N ILE A 10 11.47 7.22 -0.49
CA ILE A 10 12.56 6.85 -1.39
C ILE A 10 12.98 5.40 -1.15
N ILE A 11 13.12 4.98 0.12
CA ILE A 11 13.44 3.58 0.46
C ILE A 11 12.30 2.64 0.02
N ALA A 12 11.04 3.00 0.28
CA ALA A 12 9.90 2.19 -0.17
C ALA A 12 9.88 2.02 -1.69
N ALA A 13 10.20 3.08 -2.43
CA ALA A 13 10.21 3.07 -3.89
C ALA A 13 11.42 2.37 -4.49
N LEU A 14 12.64 2.69 -4.06
CA LEU A 14 13.87 2.20 -4.70
C LEU A 14 14.36 0.86 -4.16
N VAL A 15 13.88 0.44 -2.98
CA VAL A 15 14.33 -0.80 -2.33
C VAL A 15 13.16 -1.77 -2.18
N LEU A 16 12.11 -1.37 -1.44
CA LEU A 16 11.01 -2.29 -1.13
C LEU A 16 10.23 -2.70 -2.39
N PHE A 17 9.93 -1.75 -3.28
CA PHE A 17 9.18 -2.04 -4.50
C PHE A 17 9.91 -3.02 -5.45
N PRO A 18 11.18 -2.83 -5.82
CA PRO A 18 11.91 -3.82 -6.60
C PRO A 18 11.98 -5.19 -5.94
N ILE A 19 12.18 -5.25 -4.62
CA ILE A 19 12.23 -6.51 -3.85
C ILE A 19 10.91 -7.27 -3.97
N VAL A 20 9.78 -6.58 -3.80
CA VAL A 20 8.44 -7.19 -3.97
C VAL A 20 8.18 -7.54 -5.43
N GLY A 21 8.61 -6.68 -6.37
CA GLY A 21 8.40 -6.86 -7.81
C GLY A 21 9.11 -8.08 -8.39
N ILE A 22 10.25 -8.48 -7.84
CA ILE A 22 10.94 -9.73 -8.24
C ILE A 22 10.34 -10.97 -7.56
N GLY A 23 9.18 -10.86 -6.89
CA GLY A 23 8.49 -11.93 -6.14
C GLY A 23 8.53 -13.32 -6.77
N ARG A 24 8.26 -13.40 -8.08
CA ARG A 24 8.28 -14.67 -8.84
C ARG A 24 9.64 -15.39 -8.86
N HIS A 25 10.73 -14.68 -8.58
CA HIS A 25 12.09 -15.21 -8.56
C HIS A 25 12.60 -15.49 -7.14
N TRP A 26 11.79 -15.28 -6.10
CA TRP A 26 12.24 -15.49 -4.71
C TRP A 26 12.62 -16.94 -4.43
N VAL A 27 11.86 -17.90 -4.96
CA VAL A 27 12.17 -19.33 -4.81
C VAL A 27 13.54 -19.63 -5.39
N ASN A 28 13.83 -19.14 -6.59
CA ASN A 28 15.12 -19.29 -7.26
C ASN A 28 16.27 -18.66 -6.45
N ILE A 29 16.05 -17.47 -5.87
CA ILE A 29 17.04 -16.79 -5.03
C ILE A 29 17.33 -17.60 -3.75
N ILE A 30 16.28 -18.09 -3.08
CA ILE A 30 16.40 -18.81 -1.80
C ILE A 30 17.02 -20.20 -2.00
N THR A 31 16.64 -20.90 -3.06
CA THR A 31 17.12 -22.25 -3.36
C THR A 31 18.50 -22.27 -4.03
N GLY A 32 19.04 -21.09 -4.38
CA GLY A 32 20.30 -20.98 -5.10
C GLY A 32 20.20 -21.36 -6.58
N ASN A 33 18.99 -21.60 -7.10
CA ASN A 33 18.75 -21.92 -8.51
C ASN A 33 18.66 -20.65 -9.36
N TYR A 34 19.81 -20.04 -9.69
CA TYR A 34 19.91 -18.78 -10.44
C TYR A 34 19.76 -18.96 -11.95
N GLU A 35 18.68 -19.61 -12.37
CA GLU A 35 18.38 -19.88 -13.77
C GLU A 35 17.45 -18.81 -14.35
N TYR A 36 17.81 -18.30 -15.54
CA TYR A 36 17.01 -17.39 -16.34
C TYR A 36 17.11 -17.76 -17.82
N TYR A 37 15.98 -18.10 -18.47
CA TYR A 37 15.95 -18.61 -19.86
C TYR A 37 16.93 -19.75 -20.15
N ASN A 38 17.00 -20.75 -19.27
CA ASN A 38 17.89 -21.92 -19.39
C ASN A 38 19.40 -21.61 -19.29
N ILE A 39 19.76 -20.41 -18.82
CA ILE A 39 21.15 -20.02 -18.57
C ILE A 39 21.33 -19.86 -17.06
N HIS A 40 22.41 -20.44 -16.53
CA HIS A 40 22.80 -20.29 -15.12
C HIS A 40 23.69 -19.07 -14.94
N TYR A 41 23.39 -18.28 -13.91
CA TYR A 41 24.11 -17.05 -13.57
C TYR A 41 24.70 -17.12 -12.16
N THR A 42 25.66 -16.25 -11.85
CA THR A 42 25.98 -15.96 -10.45
C THR A 42 24.86 -15.16 -9.80
N LEU A 43 24.72 -15.21 -8.46
CA LEU A 43 23.71 -14.42 -7.73
C LEU A 43 23.77 -12.93 -8.10
N ARG A 44 24.98 -12.38 -8.24
CA ARG A 44 25.19 -10.97 -8.59
C ARG A 44 24.65 -10.64 -9.98
N GLU A 45 24.94 -11.48 -10.96
CA GLU A 45 24.46 -11.29 -12.34
C GLU A 45 22.95 -11.48 -12.43
N TYR A 46 22.42 -12.49 -11.73
CA TYR A 46 20.99 -12.76 -11.65
C TYR A 46 20.23 -11.55 -11.08
N LEU A 47 20.68 -11.01 -9.93
CA LEU A 47 20.08 -9.81 -9.35
C LEU A 47 20.25 -8.58 -10.26
N ARG A 48 21.40 -8.41 -10.90
CA ARG A 48 21.62 -7.30 -11.83
C ARG A 48 20.65 -7.34 -13.01
N LEU A 49 20.37 -8.54 -13.52
CA LEU A 49 19.44 -8.76 -14.61
C LEU A 49 18.00 -8.48 -14.17
N LEU A 50 17.59 -8.99 -13.01
CA LEU A 50 16.24 -8.77 -12.47
C LEU A 50 15.97 -7.31 -12.08
N LEU A 51 16.99 -6.59 -11.63
CA LEU A 51 16.89 -5.19 -11.21
C LEU A 51 17.16 -4.22 -12.37
N HIS A 52 17.55 -4.72 -13.55
CA HIS A 52 17.78 -3.87 -14.70
C HIS A 52 16.49 -3.15 -15.11
N GLY A 53 16.55 -1.84 -15.32
CA GLY A 53 15.37 -1.02 -15.65
C GLY A 53 14.39 -0.77 -14.51
N GLN A 54 14.51 -1.44 -13.36
CA GLN A 54 13.61 -1.26 -12.21
C GLN A 54 13.66 0.15 -11.62
N VAL A 55 14.77 0.88 -11.83
CA VAL A 55 14.92 2.27 -11.36
C VAL A 55 13.83 3.17 -11.95
N TYR A 56 13.49 3.03 -13.23
CA TYR A 56 12.44 3.84 -13.85
C TYR A 56 11.06 3.53 -13.27
N PHE A 57 10.73 2.26 -13.10
CA PHE A 57 9.48 1.84 -12.46
C PHE A 57 9.41 2.27 -10.99
N SER A 58 10.54 2.28 -10.29
CA SER A 58 10.64 2.73 -8.91
C SER A 58 10.39 4.23 -8.79
N ILE A 59 10.95 5.04 -9.70
CA ILE A 59 10.68 6.48 -9.77
C ILE A 59 9.20 6.73 -10.09
N PHE A 60 8.63 5.98 -11.05
CA PHE A 60 7.21 6.05 -11.36
C PHE A 60 6.35 5.70 -10.12
N TRP A 61 6.68 4.63 -9.41
CA TRP A 61 5.99 4.21 -8.18
C TRP A 61 6.06 5.29 -7.10
N LEU A 62 7.22 5.92 -6.91
CA LEU A 62 7.39 7.03 -5.98
C LEU A 62 6.44 8.19 -6.30
N MET A 63 6.40 8.60 -7.56
CA MET A 63 5.67 9.80 -8.01
C MET A 63 4.17 9.58 -8.12
N ILE A 64 3.74 8.41 -8.57
CA ILE A 64 2.33 8.14 -8.92
C ILE A 64 1.60 7.35 -7.83
N VAL A 65 2.30 6.58 -7.00
CA VAL A 65 1.68 5.82 -5.89
C VAL A 65 1.97 6.44 -4.55
N LEU A 66 3.26 6.54 -4.18
CA LEU A 66 3.63 6.93 -2.81
C LEU A 66 3.35 8.41 -2.53
N LEU A 67 3.61 9.29 -3.49
CA LEU A 67 3.39 10.73 -3.33
C LEU A 67 1.89 11.06 -3.15
N PRO A 68 0.95 10.63 -4.02
CA PRO A 68 -0.47 10.87 -3.80
C PRO A 68 -0.98 10.25 -2.49
N PHE A 69 -0.53 9.05 -2.15
CA PHE A 69 -0.87 8.40 -0.88
C PHE A 69 -0.44 9.25 0.33
N GLN A 70 0.77 9.80 0.30
CA GLN A 70 1.26 10.68 1.37
C GLN A 70 0.54 12.01 1.43
N LEU A 71 0.20 12.60 0.28
CA LEU A 71 -0.57 13.85 0.22
C LEU A 71 -1.97 13.68 0.81
N ILE A 72 -2.66 12.57 0.51
CA ILE A 72 -3.99 12.26 1.08
C ILE A 72 -3.90 12.14 2.60
N LYS A 73 -2.91 11.40 3.12
CA LYS A 73 -2.71 11.27 4.57
C LYS A 73 -2.38 12.60 5.23
N ASP A 74 -1.52 13.39 4.61
CA ASP A 74 -1.10 14.70 5.14
C ASP A 74 -2.25 15.69 5.16
N TYR A 75 -3.06 15.73 4.11
CA TYR A 75 -4.28 16.53 4.07
C TYR A 75 -5.25 16.14 5.18
N ARG A 76 -5.53 14.83 5.31
CA ARG A 76 -6.44 14.29 6.35
C ARG A 76 -5.94 14.58 7.76
N LEU A 77 -4.62 14.51 7.98
CA LEU A 77 -4.00 14.87 9.24
C LEU A 77 -4.11 16.38 9.55
N ARG A 78 -3.98 17.26 8.54
CA ARG A 78 -4.12 18.71 8.72
C ARG A 78 -5.53 19.12 9.14
N ILE A 79 -6.55 18.42 8.67
CA ILE A 79 -7.95 18.64 9.06
C ILE A 79 -8.36 17.81 10.30
N ASN A 80 -7.38 17.33 11.09
CA ASN A 80 -7.55 16.51 12.28
C ASN A 80 -8.34 15.19 12.09
N LYS A 81 -8.64 14.77 10.86
CA LYS A 81 -9.31 13.50 10.54
C LYS A 81 -8.29 12.39 10.34
N LYS A 82 -7.73 11.86 11.43
CA LYS A 82 -6.81 10.71 11.37
C LYS A 82 -7.46 9.56 10.61
N LEU A 83 -6.67 8.90 9.76
CA LEU A 83 -7.14 7.75 9.01
C LEU A 83 -6.89 6.48 9.82
N SER A 84 -7.92 5.65 9.94
CA SER A 84 -7.76 4.30 10.48
C SER A 84 -6.79 3.49 9.62
N PHE A 85 -6.14 2.50 10.21
CA PHE A 85 -5.17 1.67 9.51
C PHE A 85 -5.80 0.95 8.29
N LEU A 86 -7.01 0.40 8.46
CA LEU A 86 -7.77 -0.22 7.37
C LEU A 86 -8.07 0.77 6.24
N TYR A 87 -8.43 2.01 6.58
CA TYR A 87 -8.69 3.03 5.57
C TYR A 87 -7.44 3.40 4.78
N LYS A 88 -6.26 3.40 5.41
CA LYS A 88 -4.98 3.59 4.71
C LYS A 88 -4.71 2.47 3.70
N ILE A 89 -4.97 1.21 4.08
CA ILE A 89 -4.86 0.06 3.16
C ILE A 89 -5.80 0.25 1.97
N LEU A 90 -7.06 0.62 2.22
CA LEU A 90 -8.06 0.83 1.15
C LEU A 90 -7.69 1.98 0.22
N ILE A 91 -7.19 3.11 0.73
CA ILE A 91 -6.71 4.21 -0.12
C ILE A 91 -5.55 3.73 -0.98
N PHE A 92 -4.57 3.05 -0.40
CA PHE A 92 -3.42 2.55 -1.15
C PHE A 92 -3.88 1.59 -2.26
N ALA A 93 -4.78 0.66 -1.93
CA ALA A 93 -5.34 -0.28 -2.87
C ALA A 93 -6.08 0.44 -4.00
N ALA A 94 -6.90 1.44 -3.68
CA ALA A 94 -7.62 2.24 -4.67
C ALA A 94 -6.67 2.97 -5.63
N ILE A 95 -5.58 3.56 -5.12
CA ILE A 95 -4.56 4.23 -5.95
C ILE A 95 -3.92 3.22 -6.92
N VAL A 96 -3.48 2.07 -6.41
CA VAL A 96 -2.83 1.03 -7.23
C VAL A 96 -3.82 0.47 -8.25
N SER A 97 -5.05 0.14 -7.84
CA SER A 97 -6.10 -0.36 -8.73
C SER A 97 -6.42 0.65 -9.84
N LEU A 98 -6.49 1.95 -9.53
CA LEU A 98 -6.72 2.99 -10.54
C LEU A 98 -5.61 3.00 -11.59
N ILE A 99 -4.35 2.89 -11.17
CA ILE A 99 -3.20 2.83 -12.10
C ILE A 99 -3.28 1.59 -12.97
N VAL A 100 -3.63 0.43 -12.40
CA VAL A 100 -3.78 -0.80 -13.18
C VAL A 100 -4.93 -0.69 -14.19
N LEU A 101 -6.06 -0.11 -13.81
CA LEU A 101 -7.18 0.12 -14.72
C LEU A 101 -6.80 1.05 -15.87
N ILE A 102 -6.10 2.15 -15.58
CA ILE A 102 -5.60 3.08 -16.61
C ILE A 102 -4.62 2.36 -17.52
N ALA A 103 -3.55 1.78 -16.96
CA ALA A 103 -2.50 1.13 -17.74
C ALA A 103 -3.07 -0.03 -18.57
N GLY A 104 -3.87 -0.90 -17.99
CA GLY A 104 -4.44 -2.03 -18.72
C GLY A 104 -5.51 -1.61 -19.75
N SER A 105 -6.17 -0.46 -19.59
CA SER A 105 -7.03 0.10 -20.65
C SER A 105 -6.22 0.48 -21.89
N PHE A 106 -5.05 1.10 -21.70
CA PHE A 106 -4.23 1.60 -22.80
C PHE A 106 -3.28 0.55 -23.41
N PHE A 107 -2.74 -0.37 -22.60
CA PHE A 107 -1.68 -1.29 -23.03
C PHE A 107 -2.13 -2.72 -23.29
N VAL A 108 -3.21 -3.17 -22.63
CA VAL A 108 -3.63 -4.59 -22.65
C VAL A 108 -5.07 -4.76 -23.15
N ASN A 109 -5.79 -3.65 -23.37
CA ASN A 109 -7.22 -3.62 -23.67
C ASN A 109 -8.02 -4.50 -22.69
N LEU A 110 -7.94 -4.17 -21.40
CA LEU A 110 -8.66 -4.86 -20.31
C LEU A 110 -10.17 -5.01 -20.56
N TRP A 111 -10.75 -4.15 -21.40
CA TRP A 111 -12.18 -4.17 -21.72
C TRP A 111 -12.57 -5.32 -22.66
N ALA A 112 -11.61 -5.86 -23.42
CA ALA A 112 -11.83 -7.02 -24.28
C ALA A 112 -11.69 -8.36 -23.55
N THR A 113 -11.15 -8.36 -22.32
CA THR A 113 -10.94 -9.58 -21.52
C THR A 113 -12.05 -9.75 -20.48
N PRO A 114 -12.49 -10.99 -20.19
CA PRO A 114 -13.49 -11.24 -19.16
C PRO A 114 -13.08 -10.69 -17.79
N TRP A 115 -14.02 -10.06 -17.09
CA TRP A 115 -13.75 -9.35 -15.82
C TRP A 115 -13.09 -10.23 -14.74
N TRP A 116 -13.34 -11.54 -14.74
CA TRP A 116 -12.76 -12.48 -13.77
C TRP A 116 -11.25 -12.68 -13.98
N ASN A 117 -10.74 -12.57 -15.21
CA ASN A 117 -9.30 -12.54 -15.47
C ASN A 117 -8.64 -11.28 -14.89
N ASN A 118 -9.40 -10.19 -14.81
CA ASN A 118 -8.92 -8.92 -14.28
C ASN A 118 -8.96 -8.88 -12.74
N PHE A 119 -9.67 -9.81 -12.10
CA PHE A 119 -9.76 -9.91 -10.65
C PHE A 119 -8.39 -10.14 -10.00
N LEU A 120 -7.48 -10.87 -10.68
CA LEU A 120 -6.12 -11.11 -10.20
C LEU A 120 -5.35 -9.80 -9.98
N TYR A 121 -5.57 -8.79 -10.82
CA TYR A 121 -4.95 -7.46 -10.63
C TYR A 121 -5.42 -6.76 -9.36
N LEU A 122 -6.68 -6.92 -8.98
CA LEU A 122 -7.24 -6.37 -7.76
C LEU A 122 -6.68 -7.08 -6.53
N VAL A 123 -6.53 -8.40 -6.59
CA VAL A 123 -5.86 -9.18 -5.54
C VAL A 123 -4.40 -8.72 -5.36
N VAL A 124 -3.67 -8.51 -6.46
CA VAL A 124 -2.30 -7.97 -6.40
C VAL A 124 -2.27 -6.57 -5.80
N ALA A 125 -3.21 -5.68 -6.16
CA ALA A 125 -3.29 -4.34 -5.60
C ALA A 125 -3.53 -4.34 -4.07
N ILE A 126 -4.43 -5.20 -3.59
CA ILE A 126 -4.65 -5.40 -2.15
C ILE A 126 -3.40 -5.98 -1.48
N GLY A 127 -2.77 -7.00 -2.08
CA GLY A 127 -1.54 -7.59 -1.57
C GLY A 127 -0.41 -6.57 -1.39
N LEU A 128 -0.18 -5.74 -2.41
CA LEU A 128 0.78 -4.63 -2.33
C LEU A 128 0.41 -3.64 -1.22
N SER A 129 -0.87 -3.31 -1.07
CA SER A 129 -1.33 -2.39 -0.02
C SER A 129 -1.08 -2.93 1.38
N VAL A 130 -1.26 -4.24 1.57
CA VAL A 130 -0.99 -4.93 2.84
C VAL A 130 0.51 -4.98 3.14
N ILE A 131 1.41 -4.93 2.15
CA ILE A 131 2.86 -4.87 2.39
C ILE A 131 3.32 -3.43 2.66
N PHE A 132 2.91 -2.48 1.81
CA PHE A 132 3.40 -1.09 1.87
C PHE A 132 2.80 -0.29 3.02
N THR A 133 1.52 -0.50 3.35
CA THR A 133 0.85 0.29 4.39
C THR A 133 1.44 0.06 5.79
N PRO A 134 1.68 -1.18 6.27
CA PRO A 134 2.37 -1.41 7.53
C PRO A 134 3.80 -0.85 7.53
N PHE A 135 4.55 -1.03 6.45
CA PHE A 135 5.92 -0.49 6.34
C PHE A 135 5.93 1.03 6.53
N LEU A 136 5.08 1.75 5.80
CA LEU A 136 4.95 3.21 5.91
C LEU A 136 4.36 3.62 7.26
N TYR A 137 3.47 2.82 7.85
CA TYR A 137 2.92 3.08 9.17
C TYR A 137 4.01 3.05 10.24
N LEU A 138 4.83 2.00 10.27
CA LEU A 138 5.90 1.83 11.26
C LEU A 138 7.00 2.88 11.12
N THR A 139 7.40 3.17 9.87
CA THR A 139 8.53 4.07 9.58
C THR A 139 8.16 5.56 9.64
N ILE A 140 6.96 5.92 9.16
CA ILE A 140 6.50 7.30 9.05
C ILE A 140 5.38 7.60 10.04
N ASP A 141 4.23 6.95 9.88
CA ASP A 141 2.97 7.44 10.45
C ASP A 141 2.95 7.35 11.97
N ARG A 142 3.42 6.24 12.56
CA ARG A 142 3.51 6.04 14.02
C ARG A 142 4.20 7.22 14.71
N HIS A 143 5.23 7.77 14.08
CA HIS A 143 6.01 8.88 14.61
C HIS A 143 5.38 10.26 14.35
N VAL A 144 4.64 10.42 13.25
CA VAL A 144 3.88 11.66 12.98
C VAL A 144 2.68 11.74 13.92
N GLU A 145 1.91 10.65 13.99
CA GLU A 145 0.66 10.56 14.73
C GLU A 145 0.88 10.64 16.24
N LYS A 146 1.91 9.98 16.80
CA LYS A 146 2.23 10.08 18.23
C LYS A 146 2.51 11.52 18.68
N LYS A 147 3.14 12.32 17.83
CA LYS A 147 3.41 13.73 18.14
C LYS A 147 2.14 14.60 18.07
N THR A 148 1.20 14.28 17.18
CA THR A 148 -0.11 14.94 17.09
C THR A 148 -1.05 14.50 18.22
N ILE A 149 -1.02 13.23 18.65
CA ILE A 149 -1.86 12.70 19.74
C ILE A 149 -1.65 13.45 21.05
N ASN A 150 -0.41 13.78 21.44
CA ASN A 150 -0.14 14.56 22.66
C ASN A 150 -0.78 15.96 22.66
N LYS A 151 -1.15 16.49 21.48
CA LYS A 151 -1.83 17.79 21.34
C LYS A 151 -3.37 17.66 21.29
N VAL A 152 -3.89 16.49 20.92
CA VAL A 152 -5.33 16.21 20.73
C VAL A 152 -5.96 15.48 21.93
N LEU A 153 -5.17 14.84 22.79
CA LEU A 153 -5.67 14.09 23.95
C LEU A 153 -6.47 14.95 24.97
N SER A 154 -6.30 16.28 24.95
CA SER A 154 -7.13 17.22 25.71
C SER A 154 -8.55 17.39 25.16
N GLU A 155 -8.79 17.04 23.89
CA GLU A 155 -10.09 17.16 23.20
C GLU A 155 -10.83 15.80 23.10
N ASP A 156 -10.08 14.69 23.07
CA ASP A 156 -10.56 13.29 22.83
C ASP A 156 -11.33 12.64 24.01
N ILE A 157 -11.38 13.27 25.19
CA ILE A 157 -12.26 12.82 26.30
C ILE A 157 -13.74 12.94 25.89
N ASN A 158 -14.06 13.87 24.98
CA ASN A 158 -15.43 14.17 24.57
C ASN A 158 -15.96 13.21 23.48
N GLU A 159 -15.09 12.68 22.60
CA GLU A 159 -15.50 11.83 21.46
C GLU A 159 -15.74 10.35 21.85
N LYS A 160 -15.11 9.86 22.91
CA LYS A 160 -15.35 8.48 23.42
C LYS A 160 -16.81 8.22 23.76
N HIS A 161 -17.52 9.22 24.29
CA HIS A 161 -18.95 9.12 24.57
C HIS A 161 -19.79 8.93 23.31
N VAL A 162 -19.38 9.52 22.19
CA VAL A 162 -20.09 9.41 20.90
C VAL A 162 -19.85 8.05 20.25
N LEU A 163 -18.66 7.47 20.43
CA LEU A 163 -18.32 6.16 19.87
C LEU A 163 -19.07 5.00 20.54
N TYR A 164 -19.32 5.10 21.85
CA TYR A 164 -20.17 4.13 22.56
C TYR A 164 -21.62 4.15 22.07
N ILE A 165 -22.15 5.34 21.76
CA ILE A 165 -23.49 5.50 21.19
C ILE A 165 -23.57 4.83 19.82
N PHE A 166 -22.52 4.96 18.99
CA PHE A 166 -22.49 4.37 17.65
C PHE A 166 -22.33 2.85 17.65
N ALA A 167 -21.50 2.30 18.55
CA ALA A 167 -21.34 0.85 18.70
C ALA A 167 -22.65 0.18 19.15
N PHE A 168 -23.41 0.84 20.04
CA PHE A 168 -24.72 0.36 20.48
C PHE A 168 -25.73 0.26 19.33
N ILE A 169 -25.77 1.25 18.43
CA ILE A 169 -26.66 1.28 17.26
C ILE A 169 -26.33 0.13 16.30
N ILE A 170 -25.04 -0.14 16.05
CA ILE A 170 -24.60 -1.21 15.14
C ILE A 170 -24.98 -2.59 15.69
N ILE A 171 -24.82 -2.81 16.99
CA ILE A 171 -25.21 -4.07 17.65
C ILE A 171 -26.74 -4.26 17.56
N ALA A 172 -27.53 -3.20 17.77
CA ALA A 172 -28.98 -3.27 17.64
C ALA A 172 -29.44 -3.65 16.22
N ILE A 173 -28.76 -3.14 15.18
CA ILE A 173 -29.05 -3.48 13.78
C ILE A 173 -28.70 -4.94 13.49
N ILE A 174 -27.56 -5.44 13.98
CA ILE A 174 -27.15 -6.84 13.76
C ILE A 174 -28.17 -7.80 14.40
N ILE A 175 -28.66 -7.49 15.59
CA ILE A 175 -29.68 -8.31 16.27
C ILE A 175 -30.99 -8.32 15.47
N LEU A 176 -31.43 -7.17 14.95
CA LEU A 176 -32.65 -7.05 14.13
C LEU A 176 -32.60 -7.85 12.82
N PHE A 177 -31.42 -8.02 12.22
CA PHE A 177 -31.23 -8.76 10.96
C PHE A 177 -30.91 -10.25 11.13
N HIS A 178 -30.73 -10.74 12.37
CA HIS A 178 -30.50 -12.16 12.66
C HIS A 178 -31.75 -12.88 13.19
N SER A 179 -32.86 -12.16 13.35
CA SER A 179 -34.15 -12.67 13.84
C SER A 179 -35.25 -12.80 12.76
N SER A 180 -34.87 -12.77 11.48
CA SER A 180 -35.73 -12.97 10.30
C SER A 180 -35.13 -14.01 9.37
#